data_AF-A0A482VB05-F1
#
_entry.id   AF-A0A482VB05-F1
#
_cell.length_a   1.000
_cell.length_b   1.000
_cell.length_c   1.000
_cell.angle_alpha   90.00
_cell.angle_beta   90.00
_cell.angle_gamma   90.00
#
_symmetry.space_group_name_H-M   'P 1'
#
loop_
_entity.id
_entity.type
_entity.pdbx_description
1 polymer ?
#
loop_
_entity_poly.entity_id
_entity_poly.type
_entity_poly.pdbx_seq_one_letter_code
_entity_poly.pdbx_strand_id
1 'polypeptide(L)' 'MPYGRLKNTEVVERVQKGMILEKPKACYKEVYDIMRKCWSHLPENRPSFRVLKEQLISVSQGILVD' A
#
# COMPACT_ATOMS: atom_id res chain seq x y z
N MET A 1 8.19 -2.00 13.01
CA MET A 1 6.83 -2.56 13.11
C MET A 1 5.82 -1.59 12.48
N PRO A 2 4.87 -2.07 11.65
CA PRO A 2 3.74 -1.26 11.18
C PRO A 2 3.02 -0.59 12.36
N TYR A 3 2.66 0.69 12.22
CA TYR A 3 1.92 1.46 13.24
C TYR A 3 2.62 1.63 14.61
N GLY A 4 3.90 1.26 14.72
CA GLY A 4 4.74 1.59 15.88
C GLY A 4 4.24 1.00 17.20
N ARG A 5 3.86 1.88 18.15
CA ARG A 5 3.43 1.51 19.52
C ARG A 5 1.90 1.47 19.69
N LEU A 6 1.15 1.64 18.60
CA LEU A 6 -0.31 1.66 18.66
C LEU A 6 -0.87 0.28 19.02
N LYS A 7 -1.90 0.26 19.86
CA LYS A 7 -2.69 -0.95 20.14
C LYS A 7 -3.54 -1.32 18.93
N ASN A 8 -3.91 -2.59 18.83
CA ASN A 8 -4.74 -3.10 17.73
C ASN A 8 -6.04 -2.31 17.55
N THR A 9 -6.72 -1.94 18.65
CA THR A 9 -7.97 -1.16 18.59
C THR A 9 -7.76 0.23 17.97
N GLU A 10 -6.65 0.89 18.30
CA GLU A 10 -6.29 2.20 17.73
C GLU A 10 -5.92 2.09 16.24
N VAL A 11 -5.32 0.96 15.83
CA VAL A 11 -5.03 0.70 14.41
C VAL A 11 -6.31 0.48 13.62
N VAL A 12 -7.26 -0.31 14.14
CA VAL A 12 -8.55 -0.55 13.50
C VAL A 12 -9.30 0.76 13.30
N GLU A 13 -9.41 1.58 14.33
CA GLU A 13 -10.09 2.89 14.25
C GLU A 13 -9.44 3.79 13.19
N ARG A 14 -8.10 3.82 13.13
CA ARG A 14 -7.39 4.62 12.13
C ARG A 14 -7.69 4.17 10.70
N VAL A 15 -7.57 2.87 10.45
CA VAL A 15 -7.78 2.30 9.11
C VAL A 15 -9.24 2.49 8.67
N GLN A 16 -10.20 2.35 9.58
CA GLN A 16 -11.62 2.62 9.29
C GLN A 16 -11.87 4.09 8.89
N LYS A 17 -11.12 5.03 9.47
CA LYS A 17 -11.15 6.47 9.11
C LYS A 17 -10.33 6.80 7.85
N GLY A 18 -9.79 5.80 7.15
CA GLY A 18 -8.95 5.99 5.96
C GLY A 18 -7.53 6.46 6.28
N MET A 19 -7.11 6.45 7.54
CA MET A 19 -5.75 6.76 7.95
C MET A 19 -4.88 5.50 7.84
N ILE A 20 -3.94 5.54 6.91
CA ILE A 20 -3.00 4.46 6.61
C ILE A 20 -1.56 4.93 6.86
N LEU A 21 -0.60 4.00 6.79
CA LEU A 21 0.82 4.33 6.92
C LEU A 21 1.27 5.28 5.82
N GLU A 22 2.13 6.24 6.19
CA GLU A 22 2.81 7.12 5.24
C GLU A 22 3.83 6.37 4.39
N LYS A 23 4.23 6.98 3.27
CA LYS A 23 5.25 6.44 2.38
C LYS A 23 6.60 6.36 3.11
N PRO A 24 7.25 5.18 3.16
CA PRO A 24 8.61 5.09 3.67
C PRO A 24 9.60 5.95 2.86
N LYS A 25 10.65 6.46 3.52
CA LYS A 25 11.63 7.37 2.90
C LYS A 25 12.27 6.80 1.64
N ALA A 26 12.71 5.53 1.70
CA ALA A 26 13.38 4.83 0.59
C ALA A 26 12.43 4.09 -0.36
N CYS A 27 11.11 4.29 -0.22
CA CYS A 27 10.13 3.62 -1.07
C CYS A 27 9.86 4.46 -2.33
N TYR A 28 9.99 3.85 -3.50
CA TYR A 28 9.56 4.42 -4.77
C TYR A 28 8.07 4.79 -4.73
N LYS A 29 7.72 5.92 -5.36
CA LYS A 29 6.35 6.46 -5.30
C LYS A 29 5.35 5.46 -5.90
N GLU A 30 5.73 4.83 -7.00
CA GLU A 30 4.95 3.88 -7.78
C GLU A 30 4.62 2.62 -6.96
N VAL A 31 5.58 2.16 -6.15
CA VAL A 31 5.37 1.04 -5.23
C VAL A 31 4.39 1.43 -4.13
N TYR A 32 4.53 2.62 -3.56
CA TYR A 32 3.61 3.09 -2.53
C TYR A 32 2.20 3.34 -3.08
N ASP A 33 2.06 3.80 -4.32
CA ASP A 33 0.77 3.96 -4.99
C ASP A 33 0.08 2.59 -5.19
N ILE A 34 0.84 1.51 -5.43
CA ILE A 34 0.31 0.14 -5.42
C ILE A 34 -0.15 -0.25 -4.01
N MET A 35 0.67 -0.01 -2.97
CA MET A 35 0.30 -0.31 -1.57
C MET A 35 -1.01 0.39 -1.17
N ARG A 36 -1.18 1.66 -1.59
CA ARG A 36 -2.40 2.44 -1.38
C ARG A 36 -3.65 1.79 -1.98
N LYS A 37 -3.54 1.21 -3.19
CA LYS A 37 -4.64 0.48 -3.84
C LYS A 37 -4.99 -0.81 -3.08
N CYS A 38 -4.00 -1.49 -2.52
CA CYS A 38 -4.24 -2.67 -1.66
C CYS A 38 -4.99 -2.30 -0.37
N TRP A 39 -4.85 -1.06 0.11
CA TRP A 39 -5.52 -0.53 1.29
C TRP A 39 -6.82 0.24 0.98
N SER A 40 -7.40 0.07 -0.22
CA SER A 40 -8.71 0.66 -0.53
C SER A 40 -9.76 0.26 0.51
N HIS A 41 -10.52 1.25 0.99
CA HIS A 41 -11.56 1.04 2.00
C HIS A 41 -12.60 0.04 1.51
N LEU A 42 -13.12 0.28 0.30
CA LEU A 42 -14.03 -0.61 -0.41
C LEU A 42 -13.28 -1.84 -0.96
N PRO A 43 -13.65 -3.07 -0.57
CA PRO A 43 -12.99 -4.30 -1.02
C PRO A 43 -12.93 -4.46 -2.54
N GLU A 44 -13.98 -4.07 -3.25
CA GLU A 44 -14.11 -4.13 -4.71
C GLU A 44 -13.10 -3.24 -5.46
N ASN A 45 -12.56 -2.22 -4.79
CA ASN A 45 -11.53 -1.33 -5.32
C ASN A 45 -10.10 -1.87 -5.10
N ARG A 46 -9.95 -3.00 -4.39
CA ARG A 46 -8.63 -3.62 -4.17
C ARG A 46 -8.25 -4.44 -5.40
N PRO A 47 -6.99 -4.38 -5.86
CA PRO A 47 -6.56 -5.18 -7.00
C PRO A 47 -6.61 -6.67 -6.63
N SER A 48 -7.04 -7.50 -7.58
CA SER A 48 -6.81 -8.94 -7.48
C SER A 48 -5.30 -9.24 -7.48
N PHE A 49 -4.90 -10.39 -6.96
CA PHE A 49 -3.49 -10.80 -6.99
C PHE A 49 -2.90 -10.87 -8.41
N ARG A 50 -3.71 -11.21 -9.42
CA ARG A 50 -3.29 -11.19 -10.82
C ARG A 50 -2.89 -9.78 -11.26
N VAL A 51 -3.77 -8.80 -11.02
CA VAL A 51 -3.52 -7.39 -11.35
C VAL A 51 -2.35 -6.83 -10.53
N LEU A 52 -2.26 -7.18 -9.25
CA LEU A 52 -1.17 -6.75 -8.38
C LEU A 52 0.19 -7.26 -8.90
N LYS A 53 0.27 -8.51 -9.33
CA LYS A 53 1.48 -9.09 -9.91
C LYS A 53 1.92 -8.34 -11.18
N GLU A 54 0.98 -8.08 -12.09
CA GLU A 54 1.25 -7.35 -13.34
C GLU A 54 1.76 -5.92 -13.05
N GLN A 55 1.13 -5.22 -12.11
CA GLN A 55 1.55 -3.88 -11.69
C GLN A 55 2.95 -3.88 -11.08
N LEU A 56 3.26 -4.83 -10.20
CA LEU A 56 4.58 -4.94 -9.57
C LEU A 56 5.68 -5.26 -10.59
N ILE A 57 5.41 -6.13 -11.58
CA ILE A 57 6.35 -6.42 -12.68
C ILE A 57 6.65 -5.14 -13.47
N SER A 58 5.61 -4.42 -13.90
CA SER A 58 5.77 -3.19 -14.67
C SER A 58 6.57 -2.13 -13.91
N VAL A 59 6.26 -1.92 -12.62
CA VAL A 59 7.00 -0.96 -11.78
C VAL A 59 8.46 -1.41 -11.58
N SER A 60 8.69 -2.70 -11.36
CA SER A 60 10.06 -3.22 -11.18
C SER A 60 10.92 -3.01 -12.44
N GLN A 61 10.33 -3.15 -13.63
CA GLN A 61 11.04 -2.90 -14.88
C GLN A 61 11.34 -1.42 -15.07
N GLY A 62 10.40 -0.53 -14.73
CA GLY A 62 10.61 0.92 -14.79
C GLY A 62 11.75 1.38 -13.87
N ILE A 63 11.74 0.92 -12.60
CA ILE A 63 12.76 1.28 -11.61
C ILE A 63 14.16 0.81 -12.02
N LEU A 64 14.28 -0.33 -12.72
CA LEU A 64 15.58 -0.85 -13.16
C LEU A 64 16.18 -0.09 -14.36
N VAL A 65 15.39 0.77 -15.00
CA VAL A 65 15.79 1.57 -16.17
C VAL A 65 16.15 3.01 -15.77
N ASP A 66 15.81 3.44 -14.55
CA ASP A 66 16.17 4.73 -13.94
C ASP A 66 17.50 4.66 -13.18
#